data_AF-A0A9E4T626-F1
#
_entry.id   AF-A0A9E4T626-F1
#
_cell.length_a   1.000
_cell.length_b   1.000
_cell.length_c   1.000
_cell.angle_alpha   90.00
_cell.angle_beta   90.00
_cell.angle_gamma   90.00
#
_symmetry.space_group_name_H-M   'P 1'
#
loop_
_entity.id
_entity.type
_entity.pdbx_description
1 polymer ?
#
loop_
_entity_poly.entity_id
_entity_poly.type
_entity_poly.pdbx_seq_one_letter_code
_entity_poly.pdbx_strand_id
1 'polypeptide(L)'
;MSYLPKDFIETAEGLIFAVVTEDMEDQRILCTLRYQRTVDGIKKYTTRQANQLLSRHYPYYLYYSLKRDVKLHAVSHDAVVYHHQPKRRLQELRNQRSDDPIENKLRHLLTLFENNGLDSHQIGVTGSLLIGVQKIGSDIDLVFYRVSEFQQARALIKELIARQLLEPLDESLWLDAYQRRNCSLSYQEYLWHEQRKFNKAAIEQTKFDISLLTPNRWQDLVRYRKQGRINLKTTIHSDCHGFDYPARYSLNHPSVTEVVSYTATYAGQAVIGEDVEIQGQLEVSIAGHLRIVVGSDREATHEYIKALPKTDPIHTK
;
A
#
# COMPACT_ATOMS: atom_id res chain seq x y z
N MET A 1 -6.56 21.81 4.28
CA MET A 1 -6.76 20.68 3.34
C MET A 1 -6.48 19.38 4.10
N SER A 2 -7.02 18.24 3.65
CA SER A 2 -6.67 16.92 4.19
C SER A 2 -5.83 16.18 3.15
N TYR A 3 -4.73 15.57 3.58
CA TYR A 3 -3.85 14.76 2.76
C TYR A 3 -4.10 13.30 3.11
N LEU A 4 -4.27 12.45 2.12
CA LEU A 4 -4.57 11.04 2.33
C LEU A 4 -3.38 10.18 1.90
N PRO A 5 -3.17 9.00 2.51
CA PRO A 5 -2.28 8.01 1.92
C PRO A 5 -2.65 7.78 0.44
N LYS A 6 -1.66 7.48 -0.41
CA LYS A 6 -1.80 7.44 -1.88
C LYS A 6 -1.88 8.80 -2.59
N ASP A 7 -2.00 9.92 -1.86
CA ASP A 7 -1.76 11.26 -2.41
C ASP A 7 -0.26 11.54 -2.51
N PHE A 8 0.11 12.43 -3.42
CA PHE A 8 1.45 13.00 -3.47
C PHE A 8 1.40 14.51 -3.19
N ILE A 9 2.43 15.03 -2.52
CA ILE A 9 2.63 16.45 -2.29
C ILE A 9 3.93 16.90 -2.95
N GLU A 10 3.92 18.09 -3.53
CA GLU A 10 5.06 18.69 -4.21
C GLU A 10 5.48 19.98 -3.52
N THR A 11 6.78 20.24 -3.49
CA THR A 11 7.41 21.39 -2.83
C THR A 11 8.07 22.30 -3.87
N ALA A 12 8.43 23.53 -3.47
CA ALA A 12 9.00 24.52 -4.38
C ALA A 12 10.33 24.06 -5.01
N GLU A 13 11.06 23.17 -4.34
CA GLU A 13 12.31 22.57 -4.84
C GLU A 13 12.09 21.45 -5.86
N GLY A 14 10.84 21.21 -6.27
CA GLY A 14 10.44 20.16 -7.20
C GLY A 14 10.45 18.76 -6.58
N LEU A 15 10.57 18.63 -5.25
CA LEU A 15 10.54 17.33 -4.56
C LEU A 15 9.09 16.88 -4.39
N ILE A 16 8.82 15.63 -4.77
CA ILE A 16 7.48 15.03 -4.74
C ILE A 16 7.48 13.85 -3.76
N PHE A 17 6.66 13.97 -2.73
CA PHE A 17 6.55 13.03 -1.63
C PHE A 17 5.22 12.27 -1.67
N ALA A 18 5.24 10.96 -1.46
CA ALA A 18 4.05 10.16 -1.21
C ALA A 18 3.64 10.29 0.25
N VAL A 19 2.37 10.62 0.49
CA VAL A 19 1.79 10.75 1.83
C VAL A 19 1.68 9.36 2.48
N VAL A 20 2.08 9.25 3.74
CA VAL A 20 2.10 7.98 4.51
C VAL A 20 0.88 7.86 5.41
N THR A 21 0.40 8.94 6.02
CA THR A 21 -0.75 8.89 6.93
C THR A 21 -1.67 10.09 6.71
N GLU A 22 -2.96 9.96 7.05
CA GLU A 22 -3.92 11.08 6.97
C GLU A 22 -3.67 12.14 8.03
N ASP A 23 -3.23 11.74 9.22
CA ASP A 23 -2.94 12.66 10.32
C ASP A 23 -1.61 13.39 10.12
N MET A 24 -1.62 14.67 10.50
CA MET A 24 -0.43 15.49 10.63
C MET A 24 0.17 15.37 12.03
N GLU A 25 1.49 15.55 12.11
CA GLU A 25 2.23 15.67 13.38
C GLU A 25 2.97 17.00 13.36
N ASP A 26 2.78 17.83 14.39
CA ASP A 26 3.39 19.17 14.49
C ASP A 26 3.22 20.05 13.23
N GLN A 27 2.01 20.08 12.65
CA GLN A 27 1.67 20.78 11.39
C GLN A 27 2.48 20.28 10.16
N ARG A 28 3.00 19.05 10.22
CA ARG A 28 3.71 18.41 9.13
C ARG A 28 2.97 17.19 8.63
N ILE A 29 3.04 17.00 7.33
CA ILE A 29 2.47 15.87 6.60
C ILE A 29 3.53 14.77 6.57
N LEU A 30 3.22 13.64 7.18
CA LEU A 30 4.09 12.47 7.21
C LEU A 30 4.13 11.83 5.82
N CYS A 31 5.33 11.74 5.25
CA CYS A 31 5.50 11.38 3.84
C CYS A 31 6.84 10.68 3.55
N THR A 32 7.03 10.24 2.31
CA THR A 32 8.30 9.68 1.81
C THR A 32 8.63 10.26 0.44
N LEU A 33 9.89 10.66 0.21
CA LEU A 33 10.31 11.25 -1.06
C LEU A 33 10.35 10.16 -2.13
N ARG A 34 9.73 10.42 -3.28
CA ARG A 34 9.64 9.45 -4.38
C ARG A 34 10.22 9.96 -5.68
N TYR A 35 9.98 11.23 -5.99
CA TYR A 35 10.41 11.84 -7.23
C TYR A 35 10.97 13.25 -7.00
N GLN A 36 11.75 13.73 -7.94
CA GLN A 36 12.12 15.13 -8.04
C GLN A 36 12.00 15.57 -9.51
N ARG A 37 11.37 16.72 -9.73
CA ARG A 37 11.46 17.47 -10.98
C ARG A 37 12.79 18.19 -11.01
N THR A 38 13.60 17.86 -12.01
CA THR A 38 14.88 18.50 -12.31
C THR A 38 14.81 19.15 -13.69
N VAL A 39 15.81 19.97 -14.02
CA VAL A 39 15.96 20.54 -15.36
C VAL A 39 16.05 19.47 -16.46
N ASP A 40 16.59 18.30 -16.13
CA ASP A 40 16.73 17.15 -17.03
C ASP A 40 15.51 16.20 -17.05
N GLY A 41 14.43 16.55 -16.35
CA GLY A 41 13.18 15.77 -16.28
C GLY A 41 12.88 15.22 -14.89
N ILE A 42 12.31 14.00 -14.82
CA ILE A 42 11.88 13.39 -13.55
C ILE A 42 12.89 12.34 -13.09
N LYS A 43 13.40 12.51 -11.87
CA LYS A 43 14.23 11.51 -11.19
C LYS A 43 13.43 10.76 -10.13
N LYS A 44 13.46 9.42 -10.17
CA LYS A 44 12.86 8.53 -9.16
C LYS A 44 13.90 8.14 -8.12
N TYR A 45 13.51 8.11 -6.85
CA TYR A 45 14.39 7.79 -5.72
C TYR A 45 13.97 6.48 -5.03
N THR A 46 14.96 5.66 -4.68
CA THR A 46 14.81 4.63 -3.65
C THR A 46 14.83 5.28 -2.25
N THR A 47 14.41 4.55 -1.21
CA THR A 47 14.44 5.02 0.18
C THR A 47 15.83 5.49 0.59
N ARG A 48 16.87 4.70 0.25
CA ARG A 48 18.26 5.04 0.54
C ARG A 48 18.70 6.31 -0.18
N GLN A 49 18.42 6.42 -1.49
CA GLN A 49 18.81 7.60 -2.26
C GLN A 49 18.07 8.86 -1.78
N ALA A 50 16.79 8.72 -1.43
CA ALA A 50 15.99 9.81 -0.86
C ALA A 50 16.58 10.32 0.46
N ASN A 51 16.87 9.42 1.41
CA ASN A 51 17.52 9.78 2.68
C ASN A 51 18.88 10.46 2.46
N GLN A 52 19.67 9.99 1.49
CA GLN A 52 20.97 10.60 1.14
C GLN A 52 20.80 12.01 0.55
N LEU A 53 19.79 12.22 -0.29
CA LEU A 53 19.50 13.55 -0.86
C LEU A 53 19.05 14.51 0.24
N LEU A 54 18.06 14.11 1.04
CA LEU A 54 17.49 14.96 2.08
C LEU A 54 18.52 15.30 3.16
N SER A 55 19.32 14.33 3.62
CA SER A 55 20.36 14.61 4.63
C SER A 55 21.41 15.61 4.16
N ARG A 56 21.72 15.65 2.86
CA ARG A 56 22.74 16.55 2.30
C ARG A 56 22.20 17.93 1.92
N HIS A 57 21.00 17.99 1.37
CA HIS A 57 20.48 19.21 0.73
C HIS A 57 19.23 19.77 1.41
N TYR A 58 18.42 18.93 2.03
CA TYR A 58 17.12 19.32 2.58
C TYR A 58 16.84 18.66 3.95
N PRO A 59 17.73 18.85 4.96
CA PRO A 59 17.66 18.12 6.21
C PRO A 59 16.40 18.44 7.03
N TYR A 60 15.75 19.58 6.77
CA TYR A 60 14.50 20.00 7.40
C TYR A 60 13.28 19.15 7.02
N TYR A 61 13.38 18.32 5.98
CA TYR A 61 12.37 17.31 5.64
C TYR A 61 12.59 15.97 6.38
N LEU A 62 13.73 15.76 7.05
CA LEU A 62 13.93 14.59 7.90
C LEU A 62 13.24 14.80 9.26
N TYR A 63 12.40 13.86 9.66
CA TYR A 63 11.56 13.99 10.84
C TYR A 63 11.53 12.70 11.65
N TYR A 64 11.46 12.83 12.97
CA TYR A 64 11.23 11.72 13.88
C TYR A 64 9.85 11.89 14.52
N SER A 65 8.95 10.97 14.19
CA SER A 65 7.61 10.92 14.78
C SER A 65 7.70 10.40 16.20
N LEU A 66 7.34 11.22 17.18
CA LEU A 66 7.23 10.80 18.58
C LEU A 66 6.02 9.89 18.78
N LYS A 67 4.98 10.10 17.98
CA LYS A 67 3.74 9.33 18.05
C LYS A 67 3.93 7.88 17.60
N ARG A 68 4.80 7.66 16.61
CA ARG A 68 5.04 6.35 15.97
C ARG A 68 6.44 5.79 16.21
N ASP A 69 7.28 6.51 16.97
CA ASP A 69 8.64 6.10 17.31
C ASP A 69 9.47 5.68 16.07
N VAL A 70 9.43 6.51 15.02
CA VAL A 70 10.05 6.19 13.73
C VAL A 70 10.58 7.44 13.02
N LYS A 71 11.69 7.27 12.30
CA LYS A 71 12.24 8.30 11.40
C LYS A 71 11.59 8.16 10.03
N LEU A 72 11.06 9.26 9.52
CA LEU A 72 10.48 9.36 8.19
C LEU A 72 10.71 10.76 7.62
N HIS A 73 10.07 11.10 6.51
CA HIS A 73 10.09 12.47 6.02
C HIS A 73 8.83 13.20 6.46
N ALA A 74 8.92 14.51 6.65
CA ALA A 74 7.75 15.32 6.93
C ALA A 74 7.87 16.70 6.29
N VAL A 75 6.82 17.11 5.58
CA VAL A 75 6.73 18.40 4.87
C VAL A 75 5.75 19.28 5.64
N SER A 76 6.15 20.51 5.97
CA SER A 76 5.21 21.48 6.56
C SER A 76 4.10 21.80 5.56
N HIS A 77 2.87 21.96 6.05
CA HIS A 77 1.73 22.36 5.21
C HIS A 77 2.07 23.57 4.31
N ASP A 78 2.80 24.56 4.83
CA ASP A 78 3.10 25.81 4.12
C ASP A 78 4.16 25.65 3.03
N ALA A 79 4.91 24.53 3.03
CA ALA A 79 5.88 24.21 1.98
C ALA A 79 5.26 23.45 0.79
N VAL A 80 3.99 23.05 0.88
CA VAL A 80 3.30 22.34 -0.20
C VAL A 80 2.85 23.32 -1.27
N VAL A 81 3.46 23.24 -2.45
CA VAL A 81 3.08 24.07 -3.62
C VAL A 81 2.03 23.37 -4.49
N TYR A 82 1.94 22.05 -4.44
CA TYR A 82 0.91 21.29 -5.16
C TYR A 82 0.52 20.01 -4.43
N HIS A 83 -0.77 19.68 -4.48
CA HIS A 83 -1.36 18.46 -3.92
C HIS A 83 -1.94 17.61 -5.05
N HIS A 84 -1.27 16.49 -5.34
CA HIS A 84 -1.69 15.52 -6.34
C HIS A 84 -2.67 14.51 -5.72
N GLN A 85 -3.91 14.52 -6.20
CA GLN A 85 -5.02 13.74 -5.64
C GLN A 85 -5.50 12.66 -6.62
N PRO A 86 -5.56 11.38 -6.23
CA PRO A 86 -5.91 10.27 -7.13
C PRO A 86 -7.27 10.41 -7.82
N LYS A 87 -8.31 10.85 -7.10
CA LYS A 87 -9.67 11.04 -7.68
C LYS A 87 -9.66 12.11 -8.76
N ARG A 88 -9.04 13.26 -8.46
CA ARG A 88 -8.92 14.39 -9.39
C ARG A 88 -8.15 13.97 -10.65
N ARG A 89 -7.02 13.28 -10.48
CA ARG A 89 -6.23 12.81 -11.62
C ARG A 89 -7.01 11.83 -12.50
N LEU A 90 -7.76 10.91 -11.91
CA LEU A 90 -8.57 9.97 -12.69
C LEU A 90 -9.65 10.68 -13.51
N GLN A 91 -10.31 11.69 -12.94
CA GLN A 91 -11.29 12.51 -13.64
C GLN A 91 -10.65 13.29 -14.80
N GLU A 92 -9.46 13.86 -14.61
CA GLU A 92 -8.70 14.53 -15.67
C GLU A 92 -8.38 13.55 -16.82
N LEU A 93 -7.90 12.35 -16.49
CA LEU A 93 -7.56 11.30 -17.49
C LEU A 93 -8.77 10.80 -18.28
N ARG A 94 -9.97 10.77 -17.69
CA ARG A 94 -11.21 10.41 -18.39
C ARG A 94 -11.62 11.46 -19.42
N ASN A 95 -11.37 12.74 -19.11
CA ASN A 95 -11.80 13.86 -19.94
C ASN A 95 -10.77 14.28 -21.00
N GLN A 96 -9.52 13.82 -20.88
CA GLN A 96 -8.44 14.13 -21.80
C GLN A 96 -8.16 12.96 -22.74
N ARG A 97 -8.05 13.26 -24.05
CA ARG A 97 -7.46 12.32 -25.00
C ARG A 97 -5.96 12.30 -24.81
N SER A 98 -5.36 11.12 -24.92
CA SER A 98 -3.93 10.92 -24.76
C SER A 98 -3.46 9.78 -25.64
N ASP A 99 -2.32 9.96 -26.27
CA ASP A 99 -1.63 8.91 -27.02
C ASP A 99 -0.75 8.04 -26.10
N ASP A 100 -0.76 8.30 -24.78
CA ASP A 100 -0.03 7.49 -23.81
C ASP A 100 -0.65 6.08 -23.71
N PRO A 101 0.14 5.02 -23.94
CA PRO A 101 -0.37 3.65 -23.96
C PRO A 101 -0.87 3.18 -22.58
N ILE A 102 -0.27 3.64 -21.48
CA ILE A 102 -0.69 3.26 -20.12
C ILE A 102 -2.00 3.96 -19.76
N GLU A 103 -2.17 5.22 -20.15
CA GLU A 103 -3.45 5.91 -19.96
C GLU A 103 -4.59 5.28 -20.78
N ASN A 104 -4.30 4.81 -22.00
CA ASN A 104 -5.29 4.09 -22.82
C ASN A 104 -5.69 2.74 -22.22
N LYS A 105 -4.72 1.98 -21.69
CA LYS A 105 -5.00 0.74 -20.94
C LYS A 105 -5.80 0.99 -19.67
N LEU A 106 -5.52 2.08 -18.96
CA LEU A 106 -6.34 2.51 -17.82
C LEU A 106 -7.79 2.77 -18.26
N ARG A 107 -8.01 3.51 -19.35
CA ARG A 107 -9.37 3.77 -19.86
C ARG A 107 -10.08 2.47 -20.25
N HIS A 108 -9.39 1.54 -20.89
CA HIS A 108 -9.94 0.23 -21.22
C HIS A 108 -10.32 -0.56 -19.95
N LEU A 109 -9.47 -0.59 -18.93
CA LEU A 109 -9.75 -1.24 -17.65
C LEU A 109 -11.00 -0.66 -16.97
N LEU A 110 -11.13 0.68 -16.95
CA LEU A 110 -12.30 1.34 -16.38
C LEU A 110 -13.59 1.00 -17.15
N THR A 111 -13.55 1.07 -18.48
CA THR A 111 -14.70 0.67 -19.33
C THR A 111 -15.08 -0.79 -19.08
N LEU A 112 -14.11 -1.68 -18.94
CA LEU A 112 -14.38 -3.09 -18.64
C LEU A 112 -15.05 -3.26 -17.27
N PHE A 113 -14.59 -2.54 -16.25
CA PHE A 113 -15.22 -2.55 -14.93
C PHE A 113 -16.64 -1.97 -14.96
N GLU A 114 -16.85 -0.84 -15.62
CA GLU A 114 -18.16 -0.18 -15.76
C GLU A 114 -19.16 -1.08 -16.49
N ASN A 115 -18.75 -1.71 -17.59
CA ASN A 115 -19.58 -2.66 -18.36
C ASN A 115 -19.97 -3.92 -17.57
N ASN A 116 -19.29 -4.20 -16.45
CA ASN A 116 -19.62 -5.30 -15.56
C ASN A 116 -20.14 -4.80 -14.19
N GLY A 117 -20.68 -3.58 -14.15
CA GLY A 117 -21.50 -3.08 -13.04
C GLY A 117 -20.73 -2.45 -11.87
N LEU A 118 -19.43 -2.16 -12.02
CA LEU A 118 -18.66 -1.43 -11.02
C LEU A 118 -18.76 0.09 -11.29
N ASP A 119 -19.26 0.85 -10.30
CA ASP A 119 -19.21 2.32 -10.36
C ASP A 119 -17.78 2.82 -10.17
N SER A 120 -17.17 3.32 -11.24
CA SER A 120 -15.80 3.83 -11.23
C SER A 120 -15.67 5.30 -10.80
N HIS A 121 -16.79 6.02 -10.60
CA HIS A 121 -16.79 7.48 -10.44
C HIS A 121 -16.03 7.95 -9.20
N GLN A 122 -16.00 7.14 -8.14
CA GLN A 122 -15.36 7.46 -6.87
C GLN A 122 -13.99 6.81 -6.68
N ILE A 123 -13.47 6.12 -7.70
CA ILE A 123 -12.13 5.54 -7.71
C ILE A 123 -11.10 6.65 -7.99
N GLY A 124 -9.85 6.44 -7.59
CA GLY A 124 -8.72 7.28 -7.99
C GLY A 124 -7.60 6.47 -8.62
N VAL A 125 -6.64 7.17 -9.25
CA VAL A 125 -5.40 6.56 -9.77
C VAL A 125 -4.19 7.16 -9.08
N THR A 126 -3.28 6.34 -8.59
CA THR A 126 -2.07 6.77 -7.87
C THR A 126 -0.80 6.39 -8.65
N GLY A 127 0.36 6.35 -7.99
CA GLY A 127 1.61 5.89 -8.57
C GLY A 127 2.18 6.86 -9.60
N SER A 128 2.75 6.35 -10.69
CA SER A 128 3.34 7.20 -11.74
C SER A 128 2.29 7.98 -12.52
N LEU A 129 1.10 7.40 -12.73
CA LEU A 129 -0.03 8.04 -13.41
C LEU A 129 -0.56 9.26 -12.64
N LEU A 130 -0.45 9.26 -11.30
CA LEU A 130 -0.86 10.38 -10.44
C LEU A 130 -0.20 11.70 -10.85
N ILE A 131 1.10 11.63 -11.14
CA ILE A 131 1.95 12.80 -11.41
C ILE A 131 2.38 12.89 -12.88
N GLY A 132 1.86 12.02 -13.74
CA GLY A 132 2.13 12.02 -15.18
C GLY A 132 3.56 11.62 -15.55
N VAL A 133 4.17 10.68 -14.83
CA VAL A 133 5.58 10.27 -15.04
C VAL A 133 5.71 8.79 -15.40
N GLN A 134 4.61 8.18 -15.84
CA GLN A 134 4.60 6.81 -16.34
C GLN A 134 5.52 6.65 -17.55
N LYS A 135 6.01 5.42 -17.72
CA LYS A 135 6.84 4.95 -18.83
C LYS A 135 6.25 3.67 -19.36
N ILE A 136 6.72 3.23 -20.53
CA ILE A 136 6.50 1.87 -21.04
C ILE A 136 6.89 0.89 -19.92
N GLY A 137 5.94 0.01 -19.54
CA GLY A 137 6.10 -0.93 -18.42
C GLY A 137 5.70 -0.40 -17.03
N SER A 138 5.10 0.79 -16.92
CA SER A 138 4.49 1.23 -15.66
C SER A 138 3.22 0.46 -15.35
N ASP A 139 3.03 0.15 -14.08
CA ASP A 139 1.78 -0.42 -13.57
C ASP A 139 0.65 0.61 -13.56
N ILE A 140 -0.58 0.12 -13.50
CA ILE A 140 -1.78 0.92 -13.18
C ILE A 140 -2.15 0.70 -11.71
N ASP A 141 -2.10 1.75 -10.89
CA ASP A 141 -2.45 1.66 -9.47
C ASP A 141 -3.80 2.36 -9.20
N LEU A 142 -4.87 1.60 -8.97
CA LEU A 142 -6.19 2.12 -8.63
C LEU A 142 -6.41 2.18 -7.11
N VAL A 143 -7.13 3.21 -6.66
CA VAL A 143 -7.45 3.46 -5.26
C VAL A 143 -8.97 3.52 -5.09
N PHE A 144 -9.49 2.61 -4.27
CA PHE A 144 -10.89 2.53 -3.88
C PHE A 144 -11.09 3.18 -2.51
N TYR A 145 -12.23 3.83 -2.32
CA TYR A 145 -12.55 4.56 -1.09
C TYR A 145 -13.77 3.99 -0.36
N ARG A 146 -14.44 3.00 -0.95
CA ARG A 146 -15.61 2.31 -0.41
C ARG A 146 -15.31 0.81 -0.37
N VAL A 147 -15.54 0.19 0.80
CA VAL A 147 -15.28 -1.24 1.01
C VAL A 147 -16.10 -2.09 0.04
N SER A 148 -17.37 -1.76 -0.17
CA SER A 148 -18.28 -2.49 -1.07
C SER A 148 -17.75 -2.55 -2.50
N GLU A 149 -17.33 -1.42 -3.08
CA GLU A 149 -16.73 -1.39 -4.42
C GLU A 149 -15.41 -2.14 -4.49
N PHE A 150 -14.56 -2.01 -3.48
CA PHE A 150 -13.30 -2.74 -3.48
C PHE A 150 -13.53 -4.25 -3.49
N GLN A 151 -14.48 -4.74 -2.68
CA GLN A 151 -14.84 -6.17 -2.67
C GLN A 151 -15.49 -6.58 -4.00
N GLN A 152 -16.37 -5.75 -4.57
CA GLN A 152 -16.96 -5.98 -5.88
C GLN A 152 -15.88 -6.07 -6.96
N ALA A 153 -14.90 -5.15 -6.96
CA ALA A 153 -13.80 -5.15 -7.90
C ALA A 153 -12.92 -6.40 -7.78
N ARG A 154 -12.63 -6.87 -6.57
CA ARG A 154 -11.90 -8.14 -6.35
C ARG A 154 -12.65 -9.35 -6.92
N ALA A 155 -13.95 -9.43 -6.65
CA ALA A 155 -14.81 -10.49 -7.19
C ALA A 155 -14.85 -10.43 -8.72
N LEU A 156 -14.98 -9.22 -9.28
CA LEU A 156 -15.01 -8.98 -10.71
C LEU A 156 -13.66 -9.32 -11.38
N ILE A 157 -12.53 -8.95 -10.79
CA ILE A 157 -11.21 -9.34 -11.30
C ILE A 157 -11.10 -10.86 -11.43
N LYS A 158 -11.52 -11.59 -10.39
CA LYS A 158 -11.54 -13.07 -10.42
C LYS A 158 -12.40 -13.60 -11.56
N GLU A 159 -13.59 -13.04 -11.75
CA GLU A 159 -14.52 -13.43 -12.81
C GLU A 159 -13.98 -13.12 -14.21
N LEU A 160 -13.43 -11.91 -14.41
CA LEU A 160 -12.89 -11.46 -15.70
C LEU A 160 -11.65 -12.25 -16.11
N ILE A 161 -10.82 -12.67 -15.14
CA ILE A 161 -9.73 -13.64 -15.40
C ILE A 161 -10.31 -14.97 -15.90
N ALA A 162 -11.33 -15.51 -15.24
CA ALA A 162 -11.97 -16.76 -15.66
C ALA A 162 -12.62 -16.67 -17.05
N ARG A 163 -13.12 -15.47 -17.41
CA ARG A 163 -13.69 -15.15 -18.73
C ARG A 163 -12.65 -14.75 -19.79
N GLN A 164 -11.35 -14.77 -19.45
CA GLN A 164 -10.24 -14.36 -20.33
C GLN A 164 -10.35 -12.91 -20.85
N LEU A 165 -11.05 -12.05 -20.10
CA LEU A 165 -11.13 -10.59 -20.36
C LEU A 165 -10.05 -9.82 -19.61
N LEU A 166 -9.46 -10.42 -18.59
CA LEU A 166 -8.23 -9.99 -17.94
C LEU A 166 -7.23 -11.16 -17.92
N GLU A 167 -5.95 -10.84 -17.84
CA GLU A 167 -4.90 -11.83 -17.76
C GLU A 167 -4.52 -12.05 -16.28
N PRO A 168 -4.31 -13.30 -15.82
CA PRO A 168 -3.53 -13.50 -14.61
C PRO A 168 -2.10 -12.97 -14.85
N LEU A 169 -1.40 -12.59 -13.77
CA LEU A 169 0.03 -12.27 -13.90
C LEU A 169 0.78 -13.53 -14.34
N ASP A 170 1.61 -13.39 -15.36
CA ASP A 170 2.57 -14.41 -15.75
C ASP A 170 3.77 -14.46 -14.77
N GLU A 171 4.66 -15.42 -14.96
CA GLU A 171 5.84 -15.59 -14.11
C GLU A 171 6.75 -14.35 -14.10
N SER A 172 6.88 -13.66 -15.23
CA SER A 172 7.72 -12.47 -15.35
C SER A 172 7.17 -11.31 -14.53
N LEU A 173 5.86 -11.08 -14.59
CA LEU A 173 5.14 -10.07 -13.83
C LEU A 173 5.13 -10.39 -12.33
N TRP A 174 5.00 -11.67 -11.97
CA TRP A 174 5.11 -12.11 -10.57
C TRP A 174 6.52 -11.90 -10.01
N LEU A 175 7.55 -12.24 -10.78
CA LEU A 175 8.94 -12.08 -10.37
C LEU A 175 9.30 -10.60 -10.22
N ASP A 176 8.89 -9.74 -11.16
CA ASP A 176 9.07 -8.29 -11.04
C ASP A 176 8.34 -7.73 -9.82
N ALA A 177 7.07 -8.13 -9.60
CA ALA A 177 6.31 -7.70 -8.44
C ALA A 177 6.99 -8.11 -7.12
N TYR A 178 7.50 -9.35 -7.04
CA TYR A 178 8.23 -9.88 -5.89
C TYR A 178 9.54 -9.12 -5.62
N GLN A 179 10.37 -8.95 -6.65
CA GLN A 179 11.66 -8.26 -6.55
C GLN A 179 11.48 -6.80 -6.08
N ARG A 180 10.41 -6.12 -6.52
CA ARG A 180 10.08 -4.76 -6.07
C ARG A 180 9.66 -4.65 -4.62
N ARG A 181 9.18 -5.74 -3.99
CA ARG A 181 8.84 -5.78 -2.56
C ARG A 181 10.07 -6.01 -1.69
N ASN A 182 11.01 -6.84 -2.14
CA ASN A 182 12.17 -7.26 -1.34
C ASN A 182 11.76 -7.75 0.06
N CYS A 183 10.64 -8.47 0.15
CA CYS A 183 10.09 -8.95 1.42
C CYS A 183 10.82 -10.19 1.93
N SER A 184 10.53 -10.58 3.18
CA SER A 184 11.19 -11.74 3.82
C SER A 184 10.55 -13.10 3.48
N LEU A 185 9.45 -13.11 2.74
CA LEU A 185 8.85 -14.35 2.22
C LEU A 185 9.68 -14.89 1.06
N SER A 186 9.75 -16.21 0.91
CA SER A 186 10.20 -16.82 -0.35
C SER A 186 9.26 -16.46 -1.51
N TYR A 187 9.74 -16.61 -2.74
CA TYR A 187 8.90 -16.37 -3.92
C TYR A 187 7.63 -17.24 -3.93
N GLN A 188 7.75 -18.51 -3.52
CA GLN A 188 6.60 -19.43 -3.46
C GLN A 188 5.57 -19.01 -2.40
N GLU A 189 6.03 -18.63 -1.21
CA GLU A 189 5.15 -18.11 -0.16
C GLU A 189 4.47 -16.80 -0.59
N TYR A 190 5.24 -15.88 -1.18
CA TYR A 190 4.72 -14.63 -1.73
C TYR A 190 3.65 -14.89 -2.79
N LEU A 191 3.93 -15.77 -3.75
CA LEU A 191 3.00 -16.10 -4.84
C LEU A 191 1.70 -16.70 -4.31
N TRP A 192 1.79 -17.67 -3.40
CA TRP A 192 0.62 -18.29 -2.76
C TRP A 192 -0.26 -17.25 -2.06
N HIS A 193 0.38 -16.34 -1.31
CA HIS A 193 -0.32 -15.26 -0.61
C HIS A 193 -0.95 -14.25 -1.56
N GLU A 194 -0.28 -13.86 -2.63
CA GLU A 194 -0.78 -12.83 -3.54
C GLU A 194 -1.90 -13.34 -4.45
N GLN A 195 -1.82 -14.58 -4.94
CA GLN A 195 -2.81 -15.16 -5.86
C GLN A 195 -4.22 -15.23 -5.26
N ARG A 196 -4.33 -15.46 -3.95
CA ARG A 196 -5.63 -15.54 -3.26
C ARG A 196 -6.26 -14.18 -2.93
N LYS A 197 -5.53 -13.07 -3.14
CA LYS A 197 -6.03 -11.71 -2.83
C LYS A 197 -6.96 -11.17 -3.90
N PHE A 198 -6.77 -11.56 -5.17
CA PHE A 198 -7.50 -10.98 -6.31
C PHE A 198 -7.49 -9.45 -6.34
N ASN A 199 -6.39 -8.84 -5.88
CA ASN A 199 -6.19 -7.38 -5.91
C ASN A 199 -5.18 -6.94 -6.97
N LYS A 200 -4.74 -7.86 -7.84
CA LYS A 200 -3.85 -7.61 -8.96
C LYS A 200 -4.22 -8.52 -10.13
N ALA A 201 -4.09 -7.99 -11.33
CA ALA A 201 -4.20 -8.74 -12.58
C ALA A 201 -3.42 -7.97 -13.67
N ALA A 202 -3.50 -8.44 -14.91
CA ALA A 202 -2.97 -7.74 -16.07
C ALA A 202 -4.09 -7.41 -17.07
N ILE A 203 -3.94 -6.27 -17.72
CA ILE A 203 -4.72 -5.87 -18.89
C ILE A 203 -3.75 -5.54 -20.02
N GLU A 204 -3.85 -6.26 -21.14
CA GLU A 204 -2.96 -6.11 -22.29
C GLU A 204 -1.48 -6.16 -21.87
N GLN A 205 -1.10 -7.17 -21.07
CA GLN A 205 0.25 -7.35 -20.55
C GLN A 205 0.74 -6.22 -19.64
N THR A 206 -0.16 -5.39 -19.10
CA THR A 206 0.16 -4.33 -18.14
C THR A 206 -0.45 -4.67 -16.79
N LYS A 207 0.41 -4.88 -15.79
CA LYS A 207 -0.03 -5.16 -14.43
C LYS A 207 -0.81 -3.97 -13.87
N PHE A 208 -1.91 -4.27 -13.20
CA PHE A 208 -2.61 -3.30 -12.38
C PHE A 208 -2.86 -3.84 -10.98
N ASP A 209 -2.83 -2.95 -10.00
CA ASP A 209 -3.10 -3.23 -8.60
C ASP A 209 -4.29 -2.39 -8.15
N ILE A 210 -5.18 -2.98 -7.34
CA ILE A 210 -6.25 -2.25 -6.65
C ILE A 210 -5.94 -2.17 -5.15
N SER A 211 -6.05 -0.98 -4.57
CA SER A 211 -5.89 -0.74 -3.13
C SER A 211 -7.16 -0.15 -2.54
N LEU A 212 -7.48 -0.50 -1.30
CA LEU A 212 -8.53 0.14 -0.52
C LEU A 212 -7.90 1.19 0.41
N LEU A 213 -8.55 2.35 0.49
CA LEU A 213 -8.22 3.41 1.41
C LEU A 213 -9.49 3.82 2.16
N THR A 214 -9.65 3.31 3.37
CA THR A 214 -10.73 3.70 4.27
C THR A 214 -10.27 4.92 5.09
N PRO A 215 -11.03 6.02 5.12
CA PRO A 215 -10.66 7.25 5.84
C PRO A 215 -10.88 7.14 7.36
N ASN A 216 -10.73 5.95 7.97
CA ASN A 216 -11.08 5.74 9.37
C ASN A 216 -10.03 6.32 10.32
N ARG A 217 -10.33 7.51 10.83
CA ARG A 217 -9.41 8.46 11.51
C ARG A 217 -8.91 8.08 12.90
N TRP A 218 -9.57 7.16 13.60
CA TRP A 218 -9.53 7.18 15.07
C TRP A 218 -8.38 6.38 15.70
N GLN A 219 -7.92 5.30 15.07
CA GLN A 219 -7.10 4.29 15.77
C GLN A 219 -5.60 4.58 15.74
N ASP A 220 -5.11 5.34 14.76
CA ASP A 220 -3.71 5.77 14.70
C ASP A 220 -3.44 7.09 15.43
N LEU A 221 -4.38 7.59 16.24
CA LEU A 221 -4.19 8.76 17.11
C LEU A 221 -3.44 8.43 18.41
N VAL A 222 -3.29 7.15 18.73
CA VAL A 222 -2.64 6.69 19.95
C VAL A 222 -1.12 6.70 19.78
N ARG A 223 -0.40 7.17 20.82
CA ARG A 223 1.06 7.10 20.85
C ARG A 223 1.50 5.69 21.22
N TYR A 224 2.44 5.15 20.46
CA TYR A 224 3.03 3.84 20.69
C TYR A 224 4.53 3.95 20.93
N ARG A 225 5.08 3.04 21.75
CA ARG A 225 6.51 2.89 21.99
C ARG A 225 6.98 1.51 21.59
N LYS A 226 8.10 1.42 20.87
CA LYS A 226 8.67 0.14 20.45
C LYS A 226 9.25 -0.62 21.64
N GLN A 227 8.98 -1.92 21.69
CA GLN A 227 9.41 -2.85 22.75
C GLN A 227 10.40 -3.92 22.24
N GLY A 228 10.92 -3.76 21.02
CA GLY A 228 11.79 -4.75 20.36
C GLY A 228 11.03 -5.70 19.41
N ARG A 229 11.79 -6.50 18.66
CA ARG A 229 11.24 -7.42 17.67
C ARG A 229 10.73 -8.70 18.33
N ILE A 230 9.63 -9.24 17.81
CA ILE A 230 9.03 -10.49 18.27
C ILE A 230 8.66 -11.38 17.07
N ASN A 231 8.68 -12.70 17.27
CA ASN A 231 8.01 -13.67 16.41
C ASN A 231 6.86 -14.29 17.22
N LEU A 232 5.64 -14.22 16.68
CA LEU A 232 4.42 -14.70 17.31
C LEU A 232 3.68 -15.67 16.38
N LYS A 233 3.29 -16.83 16.90
CA LYS A 233 2.33 -17.73 16.25
C LYS A 233 0.97 -17.62 16.93
N THR A 234 -0.09 -17.42 16.15
CA THR A 234 -1.45 -17.20 16.66
C THR A 234 -2.47 -17.42 15.54
N THR A 235 -3.75 -17.42 15.87
CA THR A 235 -4.85 -17.45 14.89
C THR A 235 -5.41 -16.05 14.64
N ILE A 236 -5.84 -15.77 13.42
CA ILE A 236 -6.58 -14.55 13.07
C ILE A 236 -8.00 -14.62 13.63
N HIS A 237 -8.33 -13.71 14.52
CA HIS A 237 -9.69 -13.54 15.04
C HIS A 237 -10.59 -12.73 14.10
N SER A 238 -10.04 -11.73 13.41
CA SER A 238 -10.77 -10.95 12.41
C SER A 238 -9.84 -10.33 11.37
N ASP A 239 -10.28 -10.35 10.11
CA ASP A 239 -9.62 -9.77 8.93
C ASP A 239 -10.46 -8.65 8.28
N CYS A 240 -11.46 -8.12 8.98
CA CYS A 240 -12.39 -7.11 8.45
C CYS A 240 -11.70 -5.83 7.91
N HIS A 241 -10.53 -5.50 8.45
CA HIS A 241 -9.67 -4.39 8.06
C HIS A 241 -8.39 -4.86 7.36
N GLY A 242 -8.36 -6.11 6.86
CA GLY A 242 -7.17 -6.71 6.27
C GLY A 242 -6.72 -6.01 4.99
N PHE A 243 -7.62 -5.32 4.27
CA PHE A 243 -7.29 -4.55 3.07
C PHE A 243 -7.22 -3.03 3.30
N ASP A 244 -7.50 -2.57 4.51
CA ASP A 244 -7.40 -1.16 4.86
C ASP A 244 -5.93 -0.69 4.79
N TYR A 245 -5.72 0.61 4.93
CA TYR A 245 -4.38 1.18 5.04
C TYR A 245 -4.24 2.03 6.30
N PRO A 246 -3.44 1.60 7.30
CA PRO A 246 -2.71 0.32 7.35
C PRO A 246 -3.66 -0.88 7.42
N ALA A 247 -3.20 -2.04 6.94
CA ALA A 247 -3.94 -3.31 7.06
C ALA A 247 -3.95 -3.74 8.53
N ARG A 248 -5.07 -4.27 9.02
CA ARG A 248 -5.21 -4.68 10.42
C ARG A 248 -5.84 -6.05 10.55
N TYR A 249 -5.32 -6.81 11.49
CA TYR A 249 -5.83 -8.13 11.85
C TYR A 249 -5.94 -8.24 13.37
N SER A 250 -7.12 -8.59 13.86
CA SER A 250 -7.30 -8.96 15.26
C SER A 250 -6.76 -10.37 15.48
N LEU A 251 -6.06 -10.57 16.59
CA LEU A 251 -5.40 -11.83 16.92
C LEU A 251 -6.11 -12.51 18.09
N ASN A 252 -6.23 -13.84 18.02
CA ASN A 252 -6.67 -14.65 19.14
C ASN A 252 -5.49 -14.96 20.07
N HIS A 253 -5.03 -13.97 20.83
CA HIS A 253 -3.89 -14.09 21.72
C HIS A 253 -4.09 -13.25 22.99
N PRO A 254 -3.70 -13.74 24.19
CA PRO A 254 -4.12 -13.15 25.47
C PRO A 254 -3.59 -11.75 25.75
N SER A 255 -2.47 -11.34 25.15
CA SER A 255 -1.83 -10.05 25.45
C SER A 255 -1.66 -9.16 24.21
N VAL A 256 -1.12 -9.72 23.13
CA VAL A 256 -1.02 -9.06 21.81
C VAL A 256 -2.32 -9.25 21.01
N THR A 257 -3.15 -8.23 20.92
CA THR A 257 -4.52 -8.36 20.36
C THR A 257 -4.63 -8.01 18.88
N GLU A 258 -3.63 -7.36 18.30
CA GLU A 258 -3.65 -6.96 16.90
C GLU A 258 -2.26 -6.98 16.24
N VAL A 259 -2.25 -7.16 14.92
CA VAL A 259 -1.12 -6.83 14.05
C VAL A 259 -1.58 -5.79 13.03
N VAL A 260 -0.75 -4.78 12.82
CA VAL A 260 -0.97 -3.71 11.83
C VAL A 260 0.14 -3.74 10.78
N SER A 261 -0.20 -3.47 9.52
CA SER A 261 0.79 -3.41 8.45
C SER A 261 0.69 -2.15 7.60
N TYR A 262 1.82 -1.43 7.50
CA TYR A 262 1.97 -0.22 6.69
C TYR A 262 2.50 -0.51 5.27
N THR A 263 2.77 -1.78 4.95
CA THR A 263 3.22 -2.19 3.61
C THR A 263 2.08 -2.89 2.85
N ALA A 264 1.95 -2.55 1.57
CA ALA A 264 0.95 -3.16 0.70
C ALA A 264 1.17 -4.67 0.49
N THR A 265 2.37 -5.20 0.78
CA THR A 265 2.67 -6.64 0.70
C THR A 265 1.76 -7.45 1.61
N TYR A 266 1.48 -6.96 2.83
CA TYR A 266 0.69 -7.71 3.81
C TYR A 266 -0.76 -7.23 3.91
N ALA A 267 -1.24 -6.41 2.97
CA ALA A 267 -2.66 -6.15 2.81
C ALA A 267 -3.34 -7.40 2.23
N GLY A 268 -4.46 -7.81 2.82
CA GLY A 268 -5.20 -9.02 2.46
C GLY A 268 -4.44 -10.32 2.74
N GLN A 269 -3.43 -10.30 3.61
CA GLN A 269 -2.46 -11.38 3.77
C GLN A 269 -3.02 -12.64 4.41
N ALA A 270 -3.95 -12.51 5.36
CA ALA A 270 -4.52 -13.61 6.12
C ALA A 270 -6.04 -13.40 6.29
N VAL A 271 -6.78 -14.49 6.49
CA VAL A 271 -8.24 -14.46 6.71
C VAL A 271 -8.61 -15.02 8.07
N ILE A 272 -9.82 -14.70 8.55
CA ILE A 272 -10.34 -15.20 9.83
C ILE A 272 -10.19 -16.73 9.96
N GLY A 273 -9.69 -17.17 11.11
CA GLY A 273 -9.46 -18.58 11.43
C GLY A 273 -8.19 -19.20 10.85
N GLU A 274 -7.37 -18.46 10.09
CA GLU A 274 -6.03 -18.94 9.71
C GLU A 274 -5.04 -18.82 10.86
N ASP A 275 -4.21 -19.86 11.03
CA ASP A 275 -3.02 -19.77 11.85
C ASP A 275 -1.93 -19.01 11.08
N VAL A 276 -1.24 -18.12 11.78
CA VAL A 276 -0.23 -17.25 11.21
C VAL A 276 1.03 -17.24 12.05
N GLU A 277 2.18 -17.08 11.38
CA GLU A 277 3.43 -16.67 11.98
C GLU A 277 3.69 -15.21 11.62
N ILE A 278 3.89 -14.38 12.63
CA ILE A 278 4.06 -12.94 12.51
C ILE A 278 5.42 -12.57 13.09
N GLN A 279 6.27 -11.99 12.27
CA GLN A 279 7.52 -11.39 12.71
C GLN A 279 7.47 -9.88 12.50
N GLY A 280 7.66 -9.11 13.57
CA GLY A 280 7.55 -7.65 13.49
C GLY A 280 7.99 -6.94 14.76
N GLN A 281 7.69 -5.66 14.81
CA GLN A 281 8.03 -4.78 15.93
C GLN A 281 6.89 -4.77 16.95
N LEU A 282 7.15 -5.24 18.19
CA LEU A 282 6.19 -5.12 19.28
C LEU A 282 6.09 -3.66 19.70
N GLU A 283 4.87 -3.17 19.87
CA GLU A 283 4.57 -1.82 20.33
C GLU A 283 3.58 -1.86 21.49
N VAL A 284 3.75 -0.92 22.42
CA VAL A 284 2.83 -0.70 23.53
C VAL A 284 2.25 0.70 23.46
N SER A 285 0.93 0.82 23.54
CA SER A 285 0.26 2.11 23.67
C SER A 285 0.44 2.71 25.07
N ILE A 286 0.10 3.99 25.24
CA ILE A 286 0.09 4.61 26.58
C ILE A 286 -0.91 3.95 27.56
N ALA A 287 -1.93 3.26 27.03
CA ALA A 287 -2.93 2.52 27.81
C ALA A 287 -2.50 1.07 28.10
N GLY A 288 -1.31 0.64 27.67
CA GLY A 288 -0.81 -0.72 27.89
C GLY A 288 -1.21 -1.76 26.84
N HIS A 289 -2.03 -1.39 25.83
CA HIS A 289 -2.36 -2.32 24.74
C HIS A 289 -1.14 -2.66 23.89
N LEU A 290 -0.91 -3.95 23.67
CA LEU A 290 0.18 -4.49 22.88
C LEU A 290 -0.29 -4.84 21.46
N ARG A 291 0.53 -4.46 20.47
CA ARG A 291 0.35 -4.82 19.06
C ARG A 291 1.67 -5.14 18.38
N ILE A 292 1.60 -5.82 17.24
CA ILE A 292 2.76 -5.98 16.35
C ILE A 292 2.61 -5.06 15.14
N VAL A 293 3.68 -4.36 14.76
CA VAL A 293 3.78 -3.62 13.50
C VAL A 293 4.63 -4.39 12.50
N VAL A 294 4.14 -4.51 11.27
CA VAL A 294 4.85 -5.07 10.12
C VAL A 294 4.95 -4.02 9.01
N GLY A 295 6.15 -3.74 8.53
CA GLY A 295 6.45 -2.55 7.73
C GLY A 295 6.86 -1.36 8.60
N SER A 296 7.67 -1.61 9.65
CA SER A 296 8.26 -0.55 10.48
C SER A 296 9.30 0.29 9.73
N ASP A 297 9.84 -0.28 8.64
CA ASP A 297 10.45 0.41 7.52
C ASP A 297 9.70 0.08 6.21
N ARG A 298 9.99 0.83 5.14
CA ARG A 298 9.25 0.69 3.87
C ARG A 298 9.38 -0.70 3.26
N GLU A 299 10.55 -1.32 3.35
CA GLU A 299 10.83 -2.64 2.79
C GLU A 299 10.33 -3.80 3.67
N ALA A 300 9.90 -3.52 4.91
CA ALA A 300 9.54 -4.52 5.92
C ALA A 300 10.67 -5.56 6.10
N THR A 301 11.91 -5.08 6.16
CA THR A 301 13.07 -5.98 6.13
C THR A 301 13.10 -6.83 7.40
N HIS A 302 13.03 -8.16 7.24
CA HIS A 302 12.88 -9.13 8.33
C HIS A 302 11.54 -9.06 9.09
N GLU A 303 10.50 -8.53 8.46
CA GLU A 303 9.14 -8.48 9.02
C GLU A 303 8.16 -9.14 8.06
N TYR A 304 7.23 -9.94 8.58
CA TYR A 304 6.24 -10.61 7.77
C TYR A 304 5.00 -11.03 8.55
N ILE A 305 3.90 -11.21 7.81
CA ILE A 305 2.74 -11.99 8.22
C ILE A 305 2.66 -13.18 7.25
N LYS A 306 2.74 -14.40 7.76
CA LYS A 306 2.73 -15.63 6.96
C LYS A 306 1.62 -16.54 7.46
N ALA A 307 0.74 -16.96 6.58
CA ALA A 307 -0.25 -17.98 6.93
C ALA A 307 0.43 -19.34 6.97
N LEU A 308 0.13 -20.11 8.00
CA LEU A 308 0.64 -21.45 8.18
C LEU A 308 -0.32 -22.43 7.52
N PRO A 309 0.20 -23.46 6.81
CA PRO A 309 -0.63 -24.56 6.35
C PRO A 309 -1.36 -25.17 7.53
N LYS A 310 -2.65 -25.48 7.38
CA LYS A 310 -3.34 -26.33 8.34
C LYS A 310 -2.63 -27.68 8.32
N THR A 311 -1.93 -28.01 9.39
CA THR A 311 -1.49 -29.39 9.61
C THR A 311 -2.74 -30.20 9.88
N ASP A 312 -3.18 -31.01 8.92
CA ASP A 312 -4.15 -32.05 9.22
C ASP A 312 -3.57 -32.88 10.37
N PRO A 313 -4.32 -33.11 11.46
CA PRO A 313 -3.86 -34.00 12.50
C PRO A 313 -3.59 -35.35 11.83
N ILE A 314 -2.34 -35.79 11.87
CA ILE A 314 -1.93 -37.11 11.40
C ILE A 314 -2.90 -38.09 12.04
N HIS A 315 -3.74 -38.72 11.22
CA HIS A 315 -4.50 -39.89 11.64
C HIS A 315 -3.50 -41.00 11.95
N THR A 316 -2.98 -41.02 13.19
CA THR A 316 -2.43 -42.23 13.78
C THR A 316 -3.59 -43.20 13.93
N LYS A 317 -3.70 -44.11 12.96
CA LYS A 317 -4.41 -45.38 13.12
C LYS A 317 -3.57 -46.34 13.94
#